data_AF-A0A3P3EPB9-F1
#
_entry.id   AF-A0A3P3EPB9-F1
#
_cell.length_a   1.000
_cell.length_b   1.000
_cell.length_c   1.000
_cell.angle_alpha   90.00
_cell.angle_beta   90.00
_cell.angle_gamma   90.00
#
_symmetry.space_group_name_H-M   'P 1'
#
loop_
_entity.id
_entity.type
_entity.pdbx_description
1 polymer ?
#
loop_
_entity_poly.entity_id
_entity_poly.type
_entity_poly.pdbx_seq_one_letter_code
_entity_poly.pdbx_strand_id
1 'polypeptide(L)'
;MAVAPRAQPEDFFSAEEWQSLTTRSSWKGLWLVAHCWGVIGAAMLVGIVWPWTMPLMVPIVGARQLGLFILMHDAAHAGLHRNRKVNDWVGHWLCSSTLRDYRPYHLQHHRFVQQTEDPDLVLSAPFPVTRDSMWRKVVRDLTGQTFYRQRFGHIAEGIRRRAPGESALKAFGRELARDRRFLAGNGLGLLAFALAGYGWAWLLMWLLPMATWLPLVSRVRNIAEHALVAQNEADPLRQARTTHAGWLERALVAPYWVNYHCEHHMFTSLPCWSLPRAHRLLQRRGATARMEVQPGGYLALLKRAAPARSV
;
A
#
# COMPACT_ATOMS: atom_id res chain seq x y z
N MET A 1 20.46 5.06 -16.62
CA MET A 1 21.40 5.30 -15.51
C MET A 1 21.73 3.97 -14.84
N ALA A 2 22.68 3.95 -13.89
CA ALA A 2 22.98 2.75 -13.10
C ALA A 2 21.81 2.45 -12.14
N VAL A 3 21.53 1.17 -11.90
CA VAL A 3 20.51 0.74 -10.92
C VAL A 3 20.90 1.14 -9.50
N ALA A 4 19.93 1.30 -8.61
CA ALA A 4 20.19 1.59 -7.21
C ALA A 4 21.04 0.46 -6.56
N PRO A 5 22.02 0.77 -5.69
CA PRO A 5 22.78 -0.23 -4.94
C PRO A 5 21.87 -1.14 -4.12
N ARG A 6 22.28 -2.39 -3.92
CA ARG A 6 21.49 -3.41 -3.20
C ARG A 6 22.31 -4.05 -2.09
N ALA A 7 21.64 -4.32 -0.97
CA ALA A 7 22.19 -5.12 0.11
C ALA A 7 22.36 -6.57 -0.36
N GLN A 8 23.49 -7.19 -0.04
CA GLN A 8 23.70 -8.62 -0.28
C GLN A 8 23.29 -9.40 0.97
N PRO A 9 22.43 -10.43 0.87
CA PRO A 9 21.98 -11.18 2.05
C PRO A 9 23.14 -11.81 2.86
N GLU A 10 24.22 -12.20 2.20
CA GLU A 10 25.37 -12.87 2.82
C GLU A 10 26.13 -11.95 3.78
N ASP A 11 26.05 -10.63 3.59
CA ASP A 11 26.64 -9.64 4.49
C ASP A 11 25.91 -9.60 5.86
N PHE A 12 24.66 -10.06 5.91
CA PHE A 12 23.77 -9.88 7.06
C PHE A 12 23.25 -11.17 7.67
N PHE A 13 23.25 -12.29 6.95
CA PHE A 13 22.65 -13.54 7.40
C PHE A 13 23.55 -14.73 7.11
N SER A 14 23.54 -15.74 7.97
CA SER A 14 24.07 -17.06 7.58
C SER A 14 23.19 -17.67 6.48
N ALA A 15 23.72 -18.64 5.73
CA ALA A 15 22.94 -19.35 4.71
C ALA A 15 21.66 -19.98 5.29
N GLU A 16 21.75 -20.58 6.48
CA GLU A 16 20.61 -21.18 7.19
C GLU A 16 19.58 -20.14 7.63
N GLU A 17 20.03 -18.99 8.16
CA GLU A 17 19.15 -17.89 8.53
C GLU A 17 18.39 -17.38 7.30
N TRP A 18 19.12 -17.09 6.22
CA TRP A 18 18.56 -16.59 4.97
C TRP A 18 17.56 -17.57 4.34
N GLN A 19 17.90 -18.86 4.30
CA GLN A 19 16.99 -19.90 3.82
C GLN A 19 15.71 -19.93 4.66
N SER A 20 15.84 -19.86 5.98
CA SER A 20 14.68 -19.89 6.88
C SER A 20 13.78 -18.65 6.77
N LEU A 21 14.34 -17.49 6.40
CA LEU A 21 13.61 -16.24 6.20
C LEU A 21 12.86 -16.22 4.85
N THR A 22 13.48 -16.76 3.81
CA THR A 22 12.97 -16.74 2.42
C THR A 22 12.07 -17.92 2.07
N THR A 23 12.09 -19.00 2.87
CA THR A 23 11.25 -20.19 2.63
C THR A 23 9.77 -19.81 2.51
N ARG A 24 9.20 -20.08 1.33
CA ARG A 24 7.79 -19.80 1.01
C ARG A 24 6.86 -20.76 1.74
N SER A 25 5.77 -20.23 2.27
CA SER A 25 4.68 -21.03 2.86
C SER A 25 3.60 -21.34 1.81
N SER A 26 2.93 -22.47 1.96
CA SER A 26 1.71 -22.82 1.21
C SER A 26 0.42 -22.29 1.85
N TRP A 27 0.47 -21.76 3.07
CA TRP A 27 -0.75 -21.40 3.80
C TRP A 27 -0.70 -20.00 4.43
N LYS A 28 0.46 -19.49 4.86
CA LYS A 28 0.55 -18.21 5.58
C LYS A 28 -0.04 -17.05 4.78
N GLY A 29 0.34 -16.89 3.51
CA GLY A 29 -0.24 -15.81 2.69
C GLY A 29 -1.74 -15.98 2.43
N LEU A 30 -2.21 -17.22 2.23
CA LEU A 30 -3.66 -17.49 2.10
C LEU A 30 -4.41 -17.11 3.39
N TRP A 31 -3.85 -17.46 4.54
CA TRP A 31 -4.39 -17.08 5.84
C TRP A 31 -4.40 -15.56 6.02
N LEU A 32 -3.37 -14.83 5.61
CA LEU A 32 -3.33 -13.38 5.75
C LEU A 32 -4.41 -12.69 4.91
N VAL A 33 -4.67 -13.21 3.71
CA VAL A 33 -5.76 -12.76 2.83
C VAL A 33 -7.12 -13.09 3.45
N ALA A 34 -7.31 -14.33 3.92
CA ALA A 34 -8.53 -14.74 4.60
C ALA A 34 -8.80 -13.91 5.86
N HIS A 35 -7.78 -13.66 6.67
CA HIS A 35 -7.84 -12.77 7.83
C HIS A 35 -8.23 -11.35 7.40
N CYS A 36 -7.68 -10.82 6.30
CA CYS A 36 -8.01 -9.48 5.81
C CYS A 36 -9.50 -9.36 5.50
N TRP A 37 -10.02 -10.30 4.72
CA TRP A 37 -11.44 -10.36 4.36
C TRP A 37 -12.34 -10.65 5.56
N GLY A 38 -11.90 -11.51 6.48
CA GLY A 38 -12.62 -11.80 7.72
C GLY A 38 -12.79 -10.56 8.59
N VAL A 39 -11.74 -9.74 8.75
CA VAL A 39 -11.84 -8.47 9.49
C VAL A 39 -12.75 -7.47 8.77
N ILE A 40 -12.68 -7.38 7.44
CA ILE A 40 -13.58 -6.53 6.65
C ILE A 40 -15.03 -6.97 6.85
N GLY A 41 -15.33 -8.26 6.66
CA GLY A 41 -16.67 -8.81 6.79
C GLY A 41 -17.22 -8.65 8.21
N ALA A 42 -16.40 -8.91 9.23
CA ALA A 42 -16.78 -8.70 10.63
C ALA A 42 -17.06 -7.22 10.93
N ALA A 43 -16.21 -6.30 10.47
CA ALA A 43 -16.44 -4.86 10.65
C ALA A 43 -17.72 -4.39 9.95
N MET A 44 -17.98 -4.86 8.73
CA MET A 44 -19.22 -4.59 7.99
C MET A 44 -20.44 -5.13 8.72
N LEU A 45 -20.38 -6.37 9.23
CA LEU A 45 -21.46 -6.97 10.01
C LEU A 45 -21.75 -6.17 11.29
N VAL A 46 -20.70 -5.77 12.02
CA VAL A 46 -20.84 -4.93 13.23
C VAL A 46 -21.54 -3.60 12.90
N GLY A 47 -21.16 -2.92 11.81
CA GLY A 47 -21.85 -1.68 11.41
C GLY A 47 -23.25 -1.90 10.83
N ILE A 48 -23.58 -3.11 10.34
CA ILE A 48 -24.95 -3.49 9.96
C ILE A 48 -25.83 -3.67 11.19
N VAL A 49 -25.35 -4.44 12.18
CA VAL A 49 -26.12 -4.75 13.40
C VAL A 49 -26.21 -3.53 14.32
N TRP A 50 -25.12 -2.74 14.42
CA TRP A 50 -25.04 -1.55 15.27
C TRP A 50 -24.55 -0.34 14.48
N PRO A 51 -25.44 0.35 13.73
CA PRO A 51 -25.04 1.45 12.83
C PRO A 51 -24.28 2.60 13.48
N TRP A 52 -24.50 2.88 14.76
CA TRP A 52 -23.76 3.91 15.49
C TRP A 52 -22.25 3.61 15.62
N THR A 53 -21.81 2.36 15.39
CA THR A 53 -20.39 1.97 15.40
C THR A 53 -19.65 2.31 14.09
N MET A 54 -20.37 2.73 13.04
CA MET A 54 -19.78 3.01 11.72
C MET A 54 -18.58 3.98 11.72
N PRO A 55 -18.56 5.07 12.50
CA PRO A 55 -17.39 5.97 12.53
C PRO A 55 -16.09 5.25 12.91
N LEU A 56 -16.17 4.13 13.65
CA LEU A 56 -15.03 3.27 13.96
C LEU A 56 -14.80 2.19 12.90
N MET A 57 -15.87 1.59 12.36
CA MET A 57 -15.76 0.51 11.37
C MET A 57 -15.21 0.98 10.02
N VAL A 58 -15.54 2.20 9.59
CA VAL A 58 -15.07 2.76 8.30
C VAL A 58 -13.53 2.83 8.25
N PRO A 59 -12.83 3.45 9.23
CA PRO A 59 -11.37 3.39 9.31
C PRO A 59 -10.79 1.97 9.33
N ILE A 60 -11.43 1.03 10.03
CA ILE A 60 -10.98 -0.37 10.08
C ILE A 60 -11.07 -1.01 8.69
N VAL A 61 -12.18 -0.86 7.98
CA VAL A 61 -12.32 -1.38 6.61
C VAL A 61 -11.31 -0.71 5.67
N GLY A 62 -11.14 0.61 5.75
CA GLY A 62 -10.16 1.32 4.92
C GLY A 62 -8.71 0.87 5.18
N ALA A 63 -8.37 0.61 6.44
CA ALA A 63 -7.06 0.05 6.81
C ALA A 63 -6.87 -1.38 6.26
N ARG A 64 -7.93 -2.20 6.24
CA ARG A 64 -7.88 -3.53 5.63
C ARG A 64 -7.90 -3.49 4.10
N GLN A 65 -8.51 -2.50 3.48
CA GLN A 65 -8.36 -2.26 2.03
C GLN A 65 -6.90 -1.94 1.69
N LEU A 66 -6.23 -1.10 2.48
CA LEU A 66 -4.77 -0.92 2.36
C LEU A 66 -4.04 -2.26 2.58
N GLY A 67 -4.50 -3.05 3.55
CA GLY A 67 -4.01 -4.40 3.79
C GLY A 67 -4.08 -5.32 2.57
N LEU A 68 -5.19 -5.32 1.83
CA LEU A 68 -5.31 -6.04 0.56
C LEU A 68 -4.31 -5.50 -0.48
N PHE A 69 -4.10 -4.20 -0.58
CA PHE A 69 -3.06 -3.64 -1.46
C PHE A 69 -1.64 -4.08 -1.06
N ILE A 70 -1.34 -4.16 0.23
CA ILE A 70 -0.04 -4.65 0.73
C ILE A 70 0.15 -6.13 0.41
N LEU A 71 -0.88 -6.96 0.58
CA LEU A 71 -0.81 -8.38 0.20
C LEU A 71 -0.70 -8.55 -1.32
N MET A 72 -1.34 -7.70 -2.12
CA MET A 72 -1.12 -7.66 -3.57
C MET A 72 0.31 -7.25 -3.93
N HIS A 73 0.88 -6.29 -3.18
CA HIS A 73 2.29 -5.91 -3.29
C HIS A 73 3.23 -7.08 -3.01
N ASP A 74 3.01 -7.84 -1.94
CA ASP A 74 3.76 -9.08 -1.67
C ASP A 74 3.57 -10.11 -2.80
N ALA A 75 2.37 -10.20 -3.37
CA ALA A 75 2.12 -11.06 -4.53
C ALA A 75 2.90 -10.62 -5.78
N ALA A 76 3.21 -9.33 -5.94
CA ALA A 76 4.08 -8.85 -7.02
C ALA A 76 5.47 -9.52 -6.94
N HIS A 77 5.98 -9.70 -5.72
CA HIS A 77 7.25 -10.37 -5.37
C HIS A 77 7.15 -11.90 -5.22
N ALA A 78 6.00 -12.51 -5.55
CA ALA A 78 5.74 -13.93 -5.35
C ALA A 78 5.74 -14.37 -3.87
N GLY A 79 5.39 -13.45 -2.97
CA GLY A 79 5.48 -13.63 -1.52
C GLY A 79 4.37 -14.45 -0.87
N LEU A 80 3.15 -14.48 -1.46
CA LEU A 80 1.98 -15.04 -0.78
C LEU A 80 1.92 -16.58 -0.75
N HIS A 81 2.48 -17.24 -1.76
CA HIS A 81 2.36 -18.69 -1.90
C HIS A 81 3.54 -19.29 -2.68
N ARG A 82 3.98 -20.51 -2.29
CA ARG A 82 5.09 -21.22 -2.96
C ARG A 82 4.86 -21.50 -4.45
N ASN A 83 3.61 -21.76 -4.85
CA ASN A 83 3.19 -21.92 -6.24
C ASN A 83 2.81 -20.56 -6.83
N ARG A 84 3.56 -20.11 -7.85
CA ARG A 84 3.37 -18.82 -8.53
C ARG A 84 1.98 -18.63 -9.13
N LYS A 85 1.35 -19.70 -9.66
CA LYS A 85 -0.02 -19.62 -10.20
C LYS A 85 -1.04 -19.28 -9.12
N VAL A 86 -0.92 -19.92 -7.95
CA VAL A 86 -1.78 -19.65 -6.78
C VAL A 86 -1.51 -18.24 -6.24
N ASN A 87 -0.24 -17.85 -6.10
CA ASN A 87 0.14 -16.49 -5.68
C ASN A 87 -0.51 -15.42 -6.56
N ASP A 88 -0.39 -15.57 -7.88
CA ASP A 88 -0.88 -14.58 -8.84
C ASP A 88 -2.41 -14.58 -8.90
N TRP A 89 -3.05 -15.74 -8.79
CA TRP A 89 -4.50 -15.84 -8.72
C TRP A 89 -5.06 -15.15 -7.47
N VAL A 90 -4.50 -15.46 -6.30
CA VAL A 90 -4.93 -14.87 -5.02
C VAL A 90 -4.67 -13.37 -5.00
N GLY A 91 -3.47 -12.93 -5.40
CA GLY A 91 -3.11 -11.53 -5.47
C GLY A 91 -4.00 -10.73 -6.44
N HIS A 92 -4.36 -11.32 -7.58
CA HIS A 92 -5.19 -10.64 -8.59
C HIS A 92 -6.67 -10.60 -8.21
N TRP A 93 -7.24 -11.70 -7.74
CA TRP A 93 -8.68 -11.82 -7.53
C TRP A 93 -9.14 -11.48 -6.12
N LEU A 94 -8.32 -11.77 -5.11
CA LEU A 94 -8.69 -11.57 -3.71
C LEU A 94 -8.01 -10.36 -3.09
N CYS A 95 -6.97 -9.78 -3.72
CA CYS A 95 -6.27 -8.62 -3.17
C CYS A 95 -6.49 -7.36 -4.02
N SER A 96 -6.04 -7.35 -5.28
CA SER A 96 -6.40 -6.31 -6.23
C SER A 96 -6.24 -6.76 -7.68
N SER A 97 -7.26 -6.45 -8.49
CA SER A 97 -7.26 -6.71 -9.94
C SER A 97 -6.17 -5.94 -10.70
N THR A 98 -5.49 -4.99 -10.05
CA THR A 98 -4.40 -4.20 -10.64
C THR A 98 -3.04 -4.89 -10.60
N LEU A 99 -2.90 -6.09 -10.00
CA LEU A 99 -1.61 -6.78 -9.83
C LEU A 99 -0.76 -6.82 -11.11
N ARG A 100 -1.39 -7.04 -12.27
CA ARG A 100 -0.68 -7.17 -13.56
C ARG A 100 0.00 -5.86 -14.00
N ASP A 101 -0.67 -4.73 -13.78
CA ASP A 101 -0.16 -3.40 -14.11
C ASP A 101 0.78 -2.89 -13.00
N TYR A 102 0.48 -3.26 -11.75
CA TYR A 102 1.25 -2.87 -10.58
C TYR A 102 2.62 -3.52 -10.50
N ARG A 103 2.74 -4.81 -10.84
CA ARG A 103 4.03 -5.54 -10.75
C ARG A 103 5.17 -4.86 -11.52
N PRO A 104 5.07 -4.56 -12.82
CA PRO A 104 6.17 -3.93 -13.55
C PRO A 104 6.49 -2.52 -13.01
N TYR A 105 5.45 -1.74 -12.67
CA TYR A 105 5.60 -0.43 -12.01
C TYR A 105 6.42 -0.53 -10.71
N HIS A 106 6.05 -1.49 -9.86
CA HIS A 106 6.64 -1.62 -8.55
C HIS A 106 8.05 -2.24 -8.57
N LEU A 107 8.34 -3.13 -9.52
CA LEU A 107 9.69 -3.63 -9.74
C LEU A 107 10.62 -2.54 -10.29
N GLN A 108 10.09 -1.59 -11.07
CA GLN A 108 10.83 -0.40 -11.50
C GLN A 108 11.19 0.48 -10.30
N HIS A 109 10.24 0.72 -9.38
CA HIS A 109 10.50 1.41 -8.11
C HIS A 109 11.66 0.76 -7.33
N HIS A 110 11.62 -0.55 -7.09
CA HIS A 110 12.73 -1.24 -6.40
C HIS A 110 14.05 -1.22 -7.16
N ARG A 111 14.02 -1.13 -8.49
CA ARG A 111 15.24 -1.13 -9.30
C ARG A 111 15.97 0.22 -9.27
N PHE A 112 15.22 1.31 -9.15
CA PHE A 112 15.73 2.68 -9.23
C PHE A 112 15.36 3.52 -8.00
N VAL A 113 15.09 2.89 -6.85
CA VAL A 113 14.56 3.53 -5.64
C VAL A 113 15.30 4.84 -5.30
N GLN A 114 14.54 5.91 -5.06
CA GLN A 114 15.04 7.27 -4.80
C GLN A 114 15.84 7.93 -5.95
N GLN A 115 15.87 7.35 -7.14
CA GLN A 115 16.47 7.93 -8.35
C GLN A 115 15.39 8.52 -9.26
N THR A 116 15.78 9.28 -10.28
CA THR A 116 14.86 9.92 -11.22
C THR A 116 13.94 8.95 -11.98
N GLU A 117 14.38 7.72 -12.20
CA GLU A 117 13.61 6.66 -12.85
C GLU A 117 12.66 5.90 -11.91
N ASP A 118 12.67 6.22 -10.62
CA ASP A 118 11.70 5.72 -9.64
C ASP A 118 10.33 6.37 -9.89
N PRO A 119 9.30 5.60 -10.29
CA PRO A 119 7.98 6.16 -10.52
C PRO A 119 7.32 6.69 -9.23
N ASP A 120 7.74 6.23 -8.05
CA ASP A 120 7.21 6.67 -6.75
C ASP A 120 7.95 7.91 -6.20
N LEU A 121 9.04 8.37 -6.82
CA LEU A 121 9.82 9.52 -6.31
C LEU A 121 8.96 10.78 -6.15
N VAL A 122 8.02 11.01 -7.06
CA VAL A 122 7.09 12.17 -7.01
C VAL A 122 6.21 12.19 -5.75
N LEU A 123 6.03 11.03 -5.10
CA LEU A 123 5.22 10.90 -3.90
C LEU A 123 5.98 11.32 -2.63
N SER A 124 7.31 11.17 -2.62
CA SER A 124 8.17 11.39 -1.45
C SER A 124 9.11 12.59 -1.55
N ALA A 125 9.64 12.90 -2.75
CA ALA A 125 10.60 13.97 -2.98
C ALA A 125 10.12 15.38 -2.55
N PRO A 126 8.83 15.74 -2.60
CA PRO A 126 8.38 17.06 -2.18
C PRO A 126 8.45 17.33 -0.68
N PHE A 127 8.78 16.35 0.16
CA PHE A 127 8.84 16.50 1.62
C PHE A 127 10.25 16.95 2.08
N PRO A 128 10.36 17.81 3.11
CA PRO A 128 9.28 18.29 3.99
C PRO A 128 8.40 19.36 3.33
N VAL A 129 7.12 19.39 3.71
CA VAL A 129 6.14 20.39 3.26
C VAL A 129 5.67 21.25 4.43
N THR A 130 5.02 22.38 4.16
CA THR A 130 4.38 23.16 5.24
C THR A 130 3.21 22.41 5.88
N ARG A 131 2.90 22.70 7.15
CA ARG A 131 1.71 22.15 7.83
C ARG A 131 0.42 22.41 7.08
N ASP A 132 0.27 23.61 6.51
CA ASP A 132 -0.91 23.96 5.70
C ASP A 132 -1.00 23.06 4.45
N SER A 133 0.12 22.77 3.80
CA SER A 133 0.18 21.85 2.67
C SER A 133 -0.18 20.42 3.08
N MET A 134 0.34 19.94 4.22
CA MET A 134 -0.01 18.63 4.78
C MET A 134 -1.50 18.55 5.08
N TRP A 135 -2.07 19.55 5.76
CA TRP A 135 -3.49 19.58 6.10
C TRP A 135 -4.39 19.58 4.86
N ARG A 136 -4.05 20.36 3.82
CA ARG A 136 -4.76 20.30 2.53
C ARG A 136 -4.71 18.91 1.88
N LYS A 137 -3.59 18.18 2.02
CA LYS A 137 -3.50 16.80 1.53
C LYS A 137 -4.42 15.87 2.33
N VAL A 138 -4.43 15.97 3.66
CA VAL A 138 -5.32 15.19 4.54
C VAL A 138 -6.79 15.46 4.22
N VAL A 139 -7.21 16.72 4.10
CA VAL A 139 -8.58 17.09 3.73
C VAL A 139 -8.95 16.53 2.37
N ARG A 140 -8.06 16.60 1.37
CA ARG A 140 -8.31 16.05 0.03
C ARG A 140 -8.51 14.53 0.04
N ASP A 141 -7.78 13.83 0.90
CA ASP A 141 -7.92 12.39 1.06
C ASP A 141 -9.25 12.07 1.75
N LEU A 142 -9.53 12.69 2.91
CA LEU A 142 -10.74 12.45 3.70
C LEU A 142 -12.04 12.89 3.01
N THR A 143 -11.98 13.82 2.06
CA THR A 143 -13.15 14.26 1.26
C THR A 143 -13.32 13.47 -0.04
N GLY A 144 -12.46 12.49 -0.31
CA GLY A 144 -12.56 11.64 -1.50
C GLY A 144 -12.05 12.25 -2.80
N GLN A 145 -11.55 13.48 -2.77
CA GLN A 145 -11.02 14.16 -3.95
C GLN A 145 -9.80 13.43 -4.54
N THR A 146 -8.91 12.90 -3.69
CA THR A 146 -7.75 12.11 -4.14
C THR A 146 -8.20 10.84 -4.86
N PHE A 147 -9.13 10.09 -4.25
CA PHE A 147 -9.69 8.88 -4.86
C PHE A 147 -10.37 9.20 -6.19
N TYR A 148 -11.24 10.22 -6.22
CA TYR A 148 -11.94 10.61 -7.44
C TYR A 148 -10.97 10.94 -8.58
N ARG A 149 -9.94 11.75 -8.28
CA ARG A 149 -8.93 12.12 -9.28
C ARG A 149 -8.11 10.92 -9.76
N GLN A 150 -7.67 10.04 -8.86
CA GLN A 150 -6.88 8.86 -9.21
C GLN A 150 -7.71 7.82 -9.98
N ARG A 151 -8.96 7.61 -9.58
CA ARG A 151 -9.85 6.63 -10.21
C ARG A 151 -10.39 7.13 -11.54
N PHE A 152 -10.94 8.34 -11.60
CA PHE A 152 -11.69 8.81 -12.76
C PHE A 152 -10.97 9.89 -13.60
N GLY A 153 -9.84 10.42 -13.14
CA GLY A 153 -9.11 11.48 -13.86
C GLY A 153 -8.64 11.06 -15.26
N HIS A 154 -8.26 9.79 -15.43
CA HIS A 154 -7.85 9.24 -16.71
C HIS A 154 -8.97 9.22 -17.74
N ILE A 155 -10.24 9.16 -17.33
CA ILE A 155 -11.39 9.17 -18.24
C ILE A 155 -11.48 10.53 -18.95
N ALA A 156 -11.41 11.62 -18.18
CA ALA A 156 -11.44 12.96 -18.74
C ALA A 156 -10.22 13.23 -19.63
N GLU A 157 -9.03 12.76 -19.22
CA GLU A 157 -7.81 12.88 -20.02
C GLU A 157 -7.88 12.07 -21.31
N GLY A 158 -8.38 10.83 -21.26
CA GLY A 158 -8.56 9.96 -22.42
C GLY A 158 -9.54 10.53 -23.45
N ILE A 159 -10.61 11.19 -23.00
CA ILE A 159 -11.55 11.90 -23.90
C ILE A 159 -10.89 13.14 -24.52
N ARG A 160 -10.11 13.90 -23.75
CA ARG A 160 -9.40 15.09 -24.27
C ARG A 160 -8.32 14.71 -25.28
N ARG A 161 -7.61 13.60 -25.05
CA ARG A 161 -6.52 13.07 -25.89
C ARG A 161 -6.98 12.02 -26.90
N ARG A 162 -8.29 11.97 -27.19
CA ARG A 162 -8.86 11.02 -28.16
C ARG A 162 -8.21 11.20 -29.55
N ALA A 163 -8.15 10.11 -30.32
CA ALA A 163 -7.56 10.13 -31.65
C ALA A 163 -8.35 11.05 -32.60
N PRO A 164 -7.70 11.64 -33.63
CA PRO A 164 -8.40 12.37 -34.68
C PRO A 164 -9.50 11.50 -35.30
N GLY A 165 -10.72 12.03 -35.41
CA GLY A 165 -11.88 11.30 -35.94
C GLY A 165 -12.57 10.35 -34.94
N GLU A 166 -12.05 10.18 -33.71
CA GLU A 166 -12.74 9.42 -32.67
C GLU A 166 -13.81 10.28 -31.96
N SER A 167 -15.03 9.72 -31.82
CA SER A 167 -16.10 10.36 -31.06
C SER A 167 -15.83 10.30 -29.55
N ALA A 168 -16.29 11.31 -28.82
CA ALA A 168 -16.15 11.36 -27.36
C ALA A 168 -16.81 10.14 -26.67
N LEU A 169 -17.94 9.66 -27.20
CA LEU A 169 -18.64 8.49 -26.67
C LEU A 169 -17.81 7.21 -26.81
N LYS A 170 -17.13 7.02 -27.96
CA LYS A 170 -16.24 5.88 -28.18
C LYS A 170 -15.03 5.92 -27.25
N ALA A 171 -14.41 7.10 -27.09
CA ALA A 171 -13.32 7.29 -26.14
C ALA A 171 -13.77 7.00 -24.69
N PHE A 172 -14.93 7.50 -24.28
CA PHE A 172 -15.50 7.21 -22.96
C PHE A 172 -15.75 5.72 -22.73
N GLY A 173 -16.34 5.03 -23.71
CA GLY A 173 -16.56 3.58 -23.65
C GLY A 173 -15.26 2.78 -23.51
N ARG A 174 -14.19 3.20 -24.19
CA ARG A 174 -12.85 2.59 -24.02
C ARG A 174 -12.32 2.75 -22.59
N GLU A 175 -12.40 3.95 -22.02
CA GLU A 175 -11.92 4.18 -20.65
C GLU A 175 -12.78 3.42 -19.62
N LEU A 176 -14.10 3.34 -19.80
CA LEU A 176 -14.95 2.48 -18.97
C LEU A 176 -14.59 1.00 -19.11
N ALA A 177 -14.27 0.53 -20.31
CA ALA A 177 -13.84 -0.85 -20.54
C ALA A 177 -12.51 -1.16 -19.84
N ARG A 178 -11.60 -0.17 -19.71
CA ARG A 178 -10.37 -0.28 -18.92
C ARG A 178 -10.68 -0.50 -17.44
N ASP A 179 -11.69 0.18 -16.91
CA ASP A 179 -12.15 0.08 -15.52
C ASP A 179 -13.19 -1.02 -15.26
N ARG A 180 -13.53 -1.85 -16.27
CA ARG A 180 -14.62 -2.84 -16.20
C ARG A 180 -14.56 -3.75 -14.97
N ARG A 181 -13.37 -4.14 -14.50
CA ARG A 181 -13.22 -5.03 -13.33
C ARG A 181 -13.59 -4.31 -12.04
N PHE A 182 -13.17 -3.06 -11.92
CA PHE A 182 -13.53 -2.22 -10.79
C PHE A 182 -15.04 -1.96 -10.77
N LEU A 183 -15.62 -1.59 -11.92
CA LEU A 183 -17.04 -1.32 -12.05
C LEU A 183 -17.90 -2.57 -11.82
N ALA A 184 -17.55 -3.70 -12.46
CA ALA A 184 -18.27 -4.95 -12.28
C ALA A 184 -18.15 -5.47 -10.84
N GLY A 185 -16.96 -5.44 -10.24
CA GLY A 185 -16.78 -5.88 -8.85
C GLY A 185 -17.61 -5.08 -7.86
N ASN A 186 -17.59 -3.74 -7.97
CA ASN A 186 -18.38 -2.88 -7.09
C ASN A 186 -19.89 -2.93 -7.41
N GLY A 187 -20.27 -3.10 -8.68
CA GLY A 187 -21.67 -3.28 -9.09
C GLY A 187 -22.26 -4.59 -8.59
N LEU A 188 -21.52 -5.69 -8.70
CA LEU A 188 -21.92 -7.00 -8.16
C LEU A 188 -22.00 -6.98 -6.63
N GLY A 189 -21.05 -6.35 -5.96
CA GLY A 189 -21.09 -6.18 -4.51
C GLY A 189 -22.29 -5.34 -4.05
N LEU A 190 -22.55 -4.21 -4.73
CA LEU A 190 -23.72 -3.38 -4.44
C LEU A 190 -25.01 -4.15 -4.67
N LEU A 191 -25.12 -4.88 -5.79
CA LEU A 191 -26.29 -5.71 -6.10
C LEU A 191 -26.50 -6.79 -5.03
N ALA A 192 -25.46 -7.53 -4.66
CA ALA A 192 -25.54 -8.57 -3.64
C ALA A 192 -26.02 -8.02 -2.28
N PHE A 193 -25.45 -6.89 -1.84
CA PHE A 193 -25.86 -6.24 -0.59
C PHE A 193 -27.27 -5.64 -0.70
N ALA A 194 -27.65 -5.07 -1.84
CA ALA A 194 -29.00 -4.54 -2.07
C ALA A 194 -30.05 -5.65 -2.03
N LEU A 195 -29.80 -6.80 -2.65
CA LEU A 195 -30.67 -7.97 -2.60
C LEU A 195 -30.82 -8.52 -1.18
N ALA A 196 -29.82 -8.35 -0.32
CA ALA A 196 -29.88 -8.68 1.09
C ALA A 196 -30.53 -7.58 1.98
N GLY A 197 -30.96 -6.45 1.40
CA GLY A 197 -31.53 -5.31 2.15
C GLY A 197 -30.50 -4.34 2.76
N TYR A 198 -29.22 -4.53 2.47
CA TYR A 198 -28.09 -3.78 3.05
C TYR A 198 -27.27 -3.02 1.99
N GLY A 199 -27.87 -2.60 0.88
CA GLY A 199 -27.17 -1.87 -0.20
C GLY A 199 -26.42 -0.63 0.31
N TRP A 200 -26.99 0.04 1.32
CA TRP A 200 -26.36 1.17 2.01
C TRP A 200 -25.02 0.79 2.66
N ALA A 201 -24.86 -0.44 3.16
CA ALA A 201 -23.64 -0.88 3.84
C ALA A 201 -22.48 -1.04 2.86
N TRP A 202 -22.76 -1.45 1.62
CA TRP A 202 -21.76 -1.44 0.56
C TRP A 202 -21.26 -0.02 0.26
N LEU A 203 -22.18 0.96 0.18
CA LEU A 203 -21.81 2.36 -0.06
C LEU A 203 -21.00 2.94 1.11
N LEU A 204 -21.50 2.80 2.33
CA LEU A 204 -20.93 3.46 3.53
C LEU A 204 -19.75 2.72 4.14
N MET A 205 -19.66 1.40 3.97
CA MET A 205 -18.65 0.59 4.65
C MET A 205 -17.65 -0.05 3.70
N TRP A 206 -17.91 -0.08 2.38
CA TRP A 206 -16.92 -0.52 1.39
C TRP A 206 -16.42 0.62 0.50
N LEU A 207 -17.31 1.38 -0.16
CA LEU A 207 -16.90 2.46 -1.06
C LEU A 207 -16.41 3.71 -0.33
N LEU A 208 -17.09 4.15 0.73
CA LEU A 208 -16.68 5.32 1.51
C LEU A 208 -15.25 5.18 2.08
N PRO A 209 -14.85 4.10 2.79
CA PRO A 209 -13.47 3.97 3.24
C PRO A 209 -12.46 3.88 2.10
N MET A 210 -12.84 3.29 0.97
CA MET A 210 -11.99 3.24 -0.23
C MET A 210 -11.76 4.64 -0.81
N ALA A 211 -12.78 5.49 -0.76
CA ALA A 211 -12.71 6.86 -1.23
C ALA A 211 -11.95 7.78 -0.28
N THR A 212 -12.04 7.54 1.03
CA THR A 212 -11.63 8.51 2.07
C THR A 212 -10.41 8.05 2.87
N TRP A 213 -10.58 6.99 3.66
CA TRP A 213 -9.56 6.52 4.59
C TRP A 213 -8.37 5.87 3.88
N LEU A 214 -8.61 5.04 2.86
CA LEU A 214 -7.56 4.34 2.11
C LEU A 214 -6.52 5.30 1.50
N PRO A 215 -6.89 6.38 0.77
CA PRO A 215 -5.92 7.36 0.30
C PRO A 215 -5.12 8.03 1.43
N LEU A 216 -5.78 8.35 2.55
CA LEU A 216 -5.12 8.96 3.70
C LEU A 216 -4.06 8.02 4.28
N VAL A 217 -4.41 6.78 4.59
CA VAL A 217 -3.44 5.85 5.20
C VAL A 217 -2.35 5.44 4.21
N SER A 218 -2.66 5.37 2.91
CA SER A 218 -1.65 5.15 1.86
C SER A 218 -0.63 6.29 1.80
N ARG A 219 -1.07 7.54 1.96
CA ARG A 219 -0.18 8.71 2.03
C ARG A 219 0.68 8.67 3.28
N VAL A 220 0.06 8.46 4.45
CA VAL A 220 0.78 8.39 5.73
C VAL A 220 1.86 7.31 5.69
N ARG A 221 1.52 6.15 5.11
CA ARG A 221 2.46 5.06 4.86
C ARG A 221 3.62 5.47 3.94
N ASN A 222 3.33 6.00 2.75
CA ASN A 222 4.37 6.41 1.80
C ASN A 222 5.31 7.48 2.38
N ILE A 223 4.77 8.44 3.12
CA ILE A 223 5.60 9.43 3.86
C ILE A 223 6.49 8.70 4.87
N ALA A 224 5.91 7.78 5.65
CA ALA A 224 6.65 7.09 6.69
C ALA A 224 7.82 6.25 6.13
N GLU A 225 7.67 5.73 4.92
CA GLU A 225 8.61 4.80 4.32
C GLU A 225 9.67 5.50 3.44
N HIS A 226 9.32 6.60 2.78
CA HIS A 226 10.17 7.19 1.75
C HIS A 226 10.42 8.69 1.87
N ALA A 227 9.58 9.47 2.56
CA ALA A 227 9.82 10.90 2.70
C ALA A 227 11.09 11.16 3.53
N LEU A 228 11.78 12.26 3.22
CA LEU A 228 13.03 12.67 3.88
C LEU A 228 14.19 11.68 3.74
N VAL A 229 14.08 10.70 2.86
CA VAL A 229 15.21 9.90 2.40
C VAL A 229 15.91 10.65 1.27
N ALA A 230 17.24 10.61 1.24
CA ALA A 230 18.02 11.32 0.23
C ALA A 230 17.76 10.75 -1.18
N GLN A 231 17.67 11.64 -2.17
CA GLN A 231 17.67 11.22 -3.57
C GLN A 231 19.03 10.65 -3.93
N ASN A 232 19.05 9.62 -4.76
CA ASN A 232 20.25 8.86 -5.14
C ASN A 232 21.03 8.32 -3.93
N GLU A 233 20.34 7.92 -2.86
CA GLU A 233 20.96 7.32 -1.67
C GLU A 233 21.74 6.05 -2.05
N ALA A 234 23.04 6.07 -1.74
CA ALA A 234 23.98 5.04 -2.13
C ALA A 234 24.03 3.87 -1.13
N ASP A 235 23.68 4.10 0.14
CA ASP A 235 23.60 3.02 1.12
C ASP A 235 22.24 2.30 1.03
N PRO A 236 22.19 1.01 0.65
CA PRO A 236 20.94 0.24 0.56
C PRO A 236 20.19 0.14 1.89
N LEU A 237 20.84 0.39 3.04
CA LEU A 237 20.20 0.40 4.36
C LEU A 237 19.42 1.71 4.62
N ARG A 238 19.49 2.69 3.70
CA ARG A 238 18.94 4.02 3.89
C ARG A 238 18.03 4.49 2.75
N GLN A 239 17.84 3.66 1.71
CA GLN A 239 16.97 3.96 0.56
C GLN A 239 15.47 3.96 0.87
N ALA A 240 15.08 3.30 1.97
CA ALA A 240 13.74 3.28 2.53
C ALA A 240 13.82 3.18 4.06
N ARG A 241 12.70 3.35 4.75
CA ARG A 241 12.67 3.45 6.21
C ARG A 241 11.88 2.35 6.89
N THR A 242 12.41 1.86 8.00
CA THR A 242 11.63 1.08 8.97
C THR A 242 11.05 2.00 10.04
N THR A 243 9.73 2.01 10.16
CA THR A 243 9.02 2.83 11.15
C THR A 243 8.49 1.93 12.27
N HIS A 244 8.78 2.28 13.52
CA HIS A 244 8.21 1.54 14.65
C HIS A 244 6.69 1.71 14.67
N ALA A 245 5.97 0.61 14.84
CA ALA A 245 4.52 0.60 14.82
C ALA A 245 3.96 -0.16 16.01
N GLY A 246 3.22 0.54 16.87
CA GLY A 246 2.43 -0.07 17.94
C GLY A 246 1.27 -0.92 17.40
N TRP A 247 0.53 -1.59 18.28
CA TRP A 247 -0.59 -2.45 17.85
C TRP A 247 -1.69 -1.67 17.12
N LEU A 248 -1.99 -0.44 17.54
CA LEU A 248 -2.95 0.46 16.88
C LEU A 248 -2.47 0.89 15.50
N GLU A 249 -1.22 1.32 15.37
CA GLU A 249 -0.65 1.71 14.08
C GLU A 249 -0.63 0.51 13.13
N ARG A 250 -0.29 -0.69 13.60
CA ARG A 250 -0.37 -1.93 12.81
C ARG A 250 -1.81 -2.31 12.45
N ALA A 251 -2.78 -1.93 13.27
CA ALA A 251 -4.19 -2.19 13.00
C ALA A 251 -4.78 -1.22 11.96
N LEU A 252 -4.37 0.05 11.98
CA LEU A 252 -5.04 1.13 11.24
C LEU A 252 -4.22 1.77 10.12
N VAL A 253 -2.88 1.70 10.18
CA VAL A 253 -1.97 2.44 9.28
C VAL A 253 -1.02 1.50 8.54
N ALA A 254 -0.47 0.51 9.24
CA ALA A 254 0.61 -0.35 8.73
C ALA A 254 0.31 -1.84 8.94
N PRO A 255 -0.78 -2.37 8.35
CA PRO A 255 -1.09 -3.78 8.46
C PRO A 255 -0.03 -4.63 7.76
N TYR A 256 0.02 -5.92 8.13
CA TYR A 256 0.88 -6.90 7.47
C TYR A 256 2.36 -6.54 7.46
N TRP A 257 2.85 -5.94 8.56
CA TRP A 257 4.29 -5.65 8.79
C TRP A 257 4.96 -4.78 7.73
N VAL A 258 4.16 -4.03 6.95
CA VAL A 258 4.70 -3.10 5.93
C VAL A 258 5.60 -2.03 6.52
N ASN A 259 5.46 -1.75 7.82
CA ASN A 259 6.30 -0.82 8.58
C ASN A 259 7.79 -1.22 8.61
N TYR A 260 8.12 -2.48 8.29
CA TYR A 260 9.49 -2.98 8.04
C TYR A 260 9.88 -2.79 6.57
N HIS A 261 9.73 -1.55 6.06
CA HIS A 261 9.89 -1.27 4.64
C HIS A 261 11.35 -1.22 4.20
N CYS A 262 12.27 -0.82 5.10
CA CYS A 262 13.70 -0.87 4.79
C CYS A 262 14.16 -2.31 4.54
N GLU A 263 13.75 -3.26 5.38
CA GLU A 263 14.10 -4.67 5.19
C GLU A 263 13.50 -5.22 3.90
N HIS A 264 12.27 -4.80 3.57
CA HIS A 264 11.62 -5.16 2.31
C HIS A 264 12.42 -4.66 1.09
N HIS A 265 12.91 -3.42 1.10
CA HIS A 265 13.76 -2.87 0.03
C HIS A 265 15.12 -3.54 -0.06
N MET A 266 15.75 -3.81 1.09
CA MET A 266 17.01 -4.55 1.14
C MET A 266 16.85 -5.98 0.58
N PHE A 267 15.71 -6.62 0.87
CA PHE A 267 15.49 -8.04 0.63
C PHE A 267 14.07 -8.33 0.12
N THR A 268 13.76 -7.93 -1.11
CA THR A 268 12.41 -8.03 -1.70
C THR A 268 11.86 -9.46 -1.83
N SER A 269 12.73 -10.47 -1.69
CA SER A 269 12.33 -11.88 -1.63
C SER A 269 11.68 -12.24 -0.29
N LEU A 270 11.82 -11.45 0.77
CA LEU A 270 11.22 -11.76 2.07
C LEU A 270 9.70 -11.59 2.02
N PRO A 271 8.91 -12.61 2.41
CA PRO A 271 7.49 -12.41 2.61
C PRO A 271 7.25 -11.53 3.85
N CYS A 272 6.17 -10.75 3.87
CA CYS A 272 5.90 -9.77 4.94
C CYS A 272 5.99 -10.35 6.37
N TRP A 273 5.56 -11.60 6.58
CA TRP A 273 5.61 -12.26 7.90
C TRP A 273 7.03 -12.58 8.39
N SER A 274 8.03 -12.58 7.50
CA SER A 274 9.44 -12.81 7.85
C SER A 274 10.17 -11.51 8.21
N LEU A 275 9.67 -10.34 7.77
CA LEU A 275 10.33 -9.03 7.97
C LEU A 275 10.64 -8.72 9.44
N PRO A 276 9.75 -8.97 10.42
CA PRO A 276 10.08 -8.70 11.83
C PRO A 276 11.22 -9.58 12.35
N ARG A 277 11.34 -10.82 11.84
CA ARG A 277 12.44 -11.71 12.21
C ARG A 277 13.75 -11.25 11.57
N ALA A 278 13.71 -10.83 10.29
CA ALA A 278 14.85 -10.24 9.62
C ALA A 278 15.37 -8.99 10.37
N HIS A 279 14.48 -8.07 10.75
CA HIS A 279 14.84 -6.90 11.56
C HIS A 279 15.55 -7.28 12.88
N ARG A 280 15.03 -8.27 13.62
CA ARG A 280 15.69 -8.73 14.86
C ARG A 280 17.08 -9.30 14.63
N LEU A 281 17.30 -10.01 13.52
CA LEU A 281 18.62 -10.54 13.18
C LEU A 281 19.59 -9.42 12.78
N LEU A 282 19.13 -8.46 11.98
CA LEU A 282 19.87 -7.25 11.64
C LEU A 282 20.25 -6.45 12.90
N GLN A 283 19.33 -6.33 13.85
CA GLN A 283 19.56 -5.65 15.13
C GLN A 283 20.64 -6.35 15.97
N ARG A 284 20.59 -7.68 16.08
CA ARG A 284 21.59 -8.47 16.82
C ARG A 284 23.00 -8.31 16.26
N ARG A 285 23.12 -8.07 14.95
CA ARG A 285 24.38 -7.83 14.26
C ARG A 285 24.78 -6.35 14.19
N GLY A 286 24.03 -5.46 14.84
CA GLY A 286 24.30 -4.02 14.86
C GLY A 286 23.97 -3.29 13.55
N ALA A 287 23.44 -3.97 12.53
CA ALA A 287 23.15 -3.37 11.23
C ALA A 287 22.08 -2.27 11.32
N THR A 288 21.13 -2.38 12.27
CA THR A 288 20.08 -1.38 12.47
C THR A 288 20.61 -0.02 12.92
N ALA A 289 21.84 0.07 13.42
CA ALA A 289 22.48 1.36 13.75
C ALA A 289 22.79 2.20 12.50
N ARG A 290 22.95 1.55 11.33
CA ARG A 290 23.16 2.20 10.03
C ARG A 290 21.87 2.37 9.22
N MET A 291 20.83 1.60 9.57
CA MET A 291 19.57 1.62 8.85
C MET A 291 18.80 2.92 9.12
N GLU A 292 18.04 3.37 8.12
CA GLU A 292 17.07 4.43 8.32
C GLU A 292 15.88 3.87 9.13
N VAL A 293 15.89 4.11 10.44
CA VAL A 293 14.86 3.66 11.39
C VAL A 293 14.24 4.86 12.09
N GLN A 294 12.90 4.91 12.15
CA GLN A 294 12.16 5.89 12.95
C GLN A 294 11.59 5.25 14.22
N PRO A 295 12.25 5.44 15.39
CA PRO A 295 11.79 4.85 16.64
C PRO A 295 10.56 5.55 17.23
N GLY A 296 10.35 6.85 16.93
CA GLY A 296 9.21 7.63 17.43
C GLY A 296 7.87 7.37 16.72
N GLY A 297 7.81 6.34 15.85
CA GLY A 297 6.62 5.93 15.11
C GLY A 297 6.12 6.93 14.06
N TYR A 298 4.88 6.71 13.60
CA TYR A 298 4.31 7.46 12.47
C TYR A 298 4.10 8.93 12.80
N LEU A 299 3.65 9.25 14.01
CA LEU A 299 3.38 10.64 14.41
C LEU A 299 4.65 11.50 14.43
N ALA A 300 5.76 10.96 14.94
CA ALA A 300 7.03 11.66 14.94
C ALA A 300 7.51 11.95 13.51
N LEU A 301 7.30 11.00 12.60
CA LEU A 301 7.67 11.17 11.20
C LEU A 301 6.80 12.19 10.47
N LEU A 302 5.49 12.19 10.71
CA LEU A 302 4.60 13.20 10.17
C LEU A 302 4.97 14.61 10.65
N LYS A 303 5.42 14.76 11.91
CA LYS A 303 5.96 16.03 12.43
C LYS A 303 7.25 16.46 11.72
N ARG A 304 8.14 15.52 11.37
CA ARG A 304 9.36 15.81 10.59
C ARG A 304 9.03 16.16 9.13
N ALA A 305 8.05 15.49 8.54
CA ALA A 305 7.60 15.73 7.16
C ALA A 305 6.81 17.05 7.02
N ALA A 306 6.27 17.57 8.11
CA ALA A 306 5.58 18.87 8.17
C ALA A 306 5.97 19.65 9.44
N PRO A 307 7.21 20.18 9.51
CA PRO A 307 7.71 20.86 10.71
C PRO A 307 6.90 22.12 11.02
N ALA A 308 6.95 22.57 12.28
CA ALA A 308 6.46 23.90 12.63
C ALA A 308 7.23 24.94 11.82
N ARG A 309 6.59 26.06 11.46
CA ARG A 309 7.35 27.21 10.96
C ARG A 309 8.33 27.61 12.06
N SER A 310 9.61 27.72 11.73
CA SER A 310 10.55 28.49 12.54
C SER A 310 9.97 29.91 12.65
N VAL A 311 9.70 30.34 13.87
CA VAL A 311 9.35 31.73 14.17
C VAL A 311 10.60 32.59 13.99
#